data_AF-A0A916QZW9-F1
#
_entry.id   AF-A0A916QZW9-F1
#
_cell.length_a   1.000
_cell.length_b   1.000
_cell.length_c   1.000
_cell.angle_alpha   90.00
_cell.angle_beta   90.00
_cell.angle_gamma   90.00
#
_symmetry.space_group_name_H-M   'P 1'
#
loop_
_entity.id
_entity.type
_entity.pdbx_description
1 polymer ?
#
loop_
_entity_poly.entity_id
_entity_poly.type
_entity_poly.pdbx_seq_one_letter_code
_entity_poly.pdbx_strand_id
1 'polypeptide(L)'
;MKKLIGAVLLVGMVSSCGLGNSAGSSAGSAGSAGSAGSAGSANSAGSSAGSFGSLFGRRNRVEQRIDPVIQNNGGLISVVKEARFERARGGAIIRARGVAPRQGYYDASLYSATDLQPDESGNITLEFRAKEPQFQTNVLGERTREIDVGIFISEQKLNAANAIRVVGRQNQISLKR
;
A
#
# COMPACT_ATOMS: atom_id res chain seq x y z
N MET A 1 50.97 16.93 -26.38
CA MET A 1 50.86 17.82 -27.56
C MET A 1 49.68 17.31 -28.38
N LYS A 2 48.53 18.03 -28.36
CA LYS A 2 47.88 18.70 -29.52
C LYS A 2 47.36 17.68 -30.57
N LYS A 3 46.08 17.52 -30.97
CA LYS A 3 44.81 18.29 -30.97
C LYS A 3 43.63 17.27 -31.17
N LEU A 4 42.48 17.34 -30.48
CA LEU A 4 41.18 18.00 -30.81
C LEU A 4 40.48 17.58 -32.14
N ILE A 5 39.14 17.41 -32.04
CA ILE A 5 38.01 17.36 -33.02
C ILE A 5 37.20 16.04 -32.83
N GLY A 6 35.90 15.95 -32.54
CA GLY A 6 34.79 16.91 -32.45
C GLY A 6 33.61 16.49 -33.35
N ALA A 7 32.48 16.03 -32.78
CA ALA A 7 31.07 16.04 -33.29
C ALA A 7 30.23 15.10 -32.39
N VAL A 8 29.23 15.45 -31.59
CA VAL A 8 28.12 16.44 -31.57
C VAL A 8 27.06 16.22 -32.65
N LEU A 9 25.87 15.81 -32.16
CA LEU A 9 24.50 15.94 -32.66
C LEU A 9 24.02 15.10 -33.85
N LEU A 10 23.04 14.21 -33.57
CA LEU A 10 21.96 13.91 -34.51
C LEU A 10 20.65 13.57 -33.76
N VAL A 11 20.01 14.61 -33.21
CA VAL A 11 18.63 14.56 -32.74
C VAL A 11 17.69 14.98 -33.88
N GLY A 12 16.66 14.17 -34.10
CA GLY A 12 15.35 14.61 -34.61
C GLY A 12 15.01 14.14 -36.03
N MET A 13 14.01 13.26 -36.15
CA MET A 13 12.67 13.56 -36.71
C MET A 13 11.96 12.26 -37.13
N VAL A 14 11.07 11.74 -36.28
CA VAL A 14 10.00 10.81 -36.72
C VAL A 14 8.69 11.44 -36.28
N SER A 15 8.03 12.07 -37.24
CA SER A 15 6.66 12.54 -37.15
C SER A 15 5.80 11.52 -37.90
N SER A 16 5.22 10.55 -37.19
CA SER A 16 4.21 9.67 -37.75
C SER A 16 2.83 10.22 -37.40
N CYS A 17 2.20 10.88 -38.36
CA CYS A 17 0.77 11.12 -38.35
C CYS A 17 0.04 9.78 -38.54
N GLY A 18 -0.42 9.19 -37.43
CA GLY A 18 -1.38 8.09 -37.45
C GLY A 18 -2.79 8.62 -37.16
N LEU A 19 -3.62 8.66 -38.20
CA LEU A 19 -5.08 8.72 -38.06
C LEU A 19 -5.56 7.36 -37.51
N GLY A 20 -6.37 7.35 -36.45
CA GLY A 20 -6.87 6.08 -35.87
C GLY A 20 -7.80 6.22 -34.66
N ASN A 21 -9.02 6.72 -34.91
CA ASN A 21 -10.30 6.28 -34.35
C ASN A 21 -10.37 5.64 -32.93
N SER A 22 -10.91 6.37 -31.94
CA SER A 22 -11.99 5.91 -31.03
C SER A 22 -12.20 6.83 -29.82
N ALA A 23 -13.13 7.79 -29.93
CA ALA A 23 -13.82 8.34 -28.76
C ALA A 23 -15.09 9.08 -29.20
N GLY A 24 -16.24 8.71 -28.61
CA GLY A 24 -17.39 9.60 -28.52
C GLY A 24 -18.65 9.17 -29.27
N SER A 25 -19.24 8.03 -28.92
CA SER A 25 -20.69 7.87 -29.08
C SER A 25 -21.39 8.71 -28.00
N SER A 26 -21.80 9.94 -28.32
CA SER A 26 -22.85 10.65 -27.58
C SER A 26 -24.07 10.77 -28.48
N ALA A 27 -24.88 9.71 -28.51
CA ALA A 27 -26.12 9.63 -29.26
C ALA A 27 -27.28 9.44 -28.29
N GLY A 28 -28.22 10.40 -28.30
CA GLY A 28 -29.60 10.29 -27.80
C GLY A 28 -29.78 10.26 -26.27
N SER A 29 -30.83 10.81 -25.68
CA SER A 29 -32.12 11.23 -26.25
C SER A 29 -32.84 12.20 -25.29
N ALA A 30 -33.52 13.17 -25.89
CA ALA A 30 -34.62 13.89 -25.27
C ALA A 30 -35.85 12.95 -25.20
N GLY A 31 -36.62 13.02 -24.12
CA GLY A 31 -37.87 12.27 -24.00
C GLY A 31 -38.61 12.61 -22.70
N SER A 32 -39.72 13.32 -22.84
CA SER A 32 -40.66 13.73 -21.81
C SER A 32 -41.77 12.69 -21.56
N ALA A 33 -42.34 12.74 -20.35
CA ALA A 33 -43.71 12.37 -19.96
C ALA A 33 -44.12 10.87 -20.00
N GLY A 34 -44.82 10.42 -18.95
CA GLY A 34 -45.62 9.20 -19.03
C GLY A 34 -45.80 8.45 -17.71
N SER A 35 -47.03 8.45 -17.24
CA SER A 35 -47.59 7.81 -16.04
C SER A 35 -47.58 6.27 -15.99
N ALA A 36 -47.79 5.78 -14.77
CA ALA A 36 -48.57 4.60 -14.38
C ALA A 36 -47.94 3.20 -14.54
N GLY A 37 -48.12 2.38 -13.50
CA GLY A 37 -48.09 0.93 -13.63
C GLY A 37 -47.50 0.18 -12.43
N SER A 38 -48.36 -0.33 -11.57
CA SER A 38 -48.06 -1.32 -10.52
C SER A 38 -47.81 -2.71 -11.12
N ALA A 39 -46.86 -3.47 -10.56
CA ALA A 39 -46.85 -4.95 -10.48
C ALA A 39 -45.69 -5.34 -9.54
N GLY A 40 -45.95 -5.81 -8.31
CA GLY A 40 -46.00 -7.25 -7.96
C GLY A 40 -44.61 -7.74 -7.51
N SER A 41 -44.38 -8.57 -6.50
CA SER A 41 -45.21 -9.41 -5.62
C SER A 41 -44.29 -9.96 -4.53
N ALA A 42 -44.77 -10.17 -3.29
CA ALA A 42 -44.54 -11.41 -2.53
C ALA A 42 -45.19 -11.34 -1.14
N ASN A 43 -46.04 -12.34 -0.89
CA ASN A 43 -46.76 -12.61 0.34
C ASN A 43 -45.85 -12.70 1.57
N SER A 44 -46.34 -12.17 2.70
CA SER A 44 -46.44 -12.99 3.92
C SER A 44 -47.70 -12.59 4.67
N ALA A 45 -48.63 -13.55 4.69
CA ALA A 45 -49.86 -13.49 5.47
C ALA A 45 -49.55 -13.78 6.94
N GLY A 46 -50.24 -13.06 7.83
CA GLY A 46 -50.60 -13.54 9.16
C GLY A 46 -49.49 -13.54 10.21
N SER A 47 -49.49 -12.53 11.07
CA SER A 47 -49.98 -12.69 12.45
C SER A 47 -49.80 -11.40 13.23
N SER A 48 -50.92 -10.89 13.72
CA SER A 48 -50.99 -9.90 14.79
C SER A 48 -50.44 -10.49 16.09
N ALA A 49 -49.20 -10.17 16.42
CA ALA A 49 -48.68 -10.31 17.78
C ALA A 49 -47.53 -9.32 17.98
N GLY A 50 -47.80 -8.27 18.77
CA GLY A 50 -46.81 -7.42 19.46
C GLY A 50 -45.58 -7.00 18.67
N SER A 51 -45.65 -5.83 18.03
CA SER A 51 -44.47 -5.04 17.67
C SER A 51 -43.82 -4.48 18.95
N PHE A 52 -43.10 -5.34 19.67
CA PHE A 52 -42.23 -4.98 20.78
C PHE A 52 -40.83 -5.52 20.49
N GLY A 53 -40.15 -5.00 19.47
CA GLY A 53 -38.79 -5.46 19.19
C GLY A 53 -38.21 -5.12 17.83
N SER A 54 -38.16 -3.84 17.44
CA SER A 54 -37.31 -3.42 16.32
C SER A 54 -36.76 -2.00 16.45
N LEU A 55 -36.51 -1.55 17.69
CA LEU A 55 -35.78 -0.29 17.97
C LEU A 55 -34.26 -0.40 17.74
N PHE A 56 -33.77 -1.59 17.41
CA PHE A 56 -32.39 -1.79 16.95
C PHE A 56 -32.42 -2.00 15.44
N GLY A 57 -32.57 -0.89 14.72
CA GLY A 57 -32.22 -0.83 13.31
C GLY A 57 -30.84 -1.46 13.14
N ARG A 58 -30.78 -2.53 12.35
CA ARG A 58 -29.56 -3.24 11.96
C ARG A 58 -28.72 -2.24 11.17
N ARG A 59 -27.98 -1.40 11.88
CA ARG A 59 -26.93 -0.59 11.31
C ARG A 59 -25.91 -1.61 10.83
N ASN A 60 -25.90 -1.85 9.52
CA ASN A 60 -24.72 -2.35 8.84
C ASN A 60 -23.66 -1.27 9.05
N ARG A 61 -23.04 -1.28 10.24
CA ARG A 61 -21.81 -0.58 10.51
C ARG A 61 -20.81 -1.32 9.66
N VAL A 62 -20.67 -0.84 8.43
CA VAL A 62 -19.46 -1.02 7.65
C VAL A 62 -18.40 -0.35 8.51
N GLU A 63 -17.86 -1.13 9.44
CA GLU A 63 -16.58 -0.85 10.08
C GLU A 63 -15.64 -0.82 8.88
N GLN A 64 -15.46 0.37 8.32
CA GLN A 64 -14.44 0.59 7.33
C GLN A 64 -13.16 0.41 8.13
N ARG A 65 -12.68 -0.84 8.22
CA ARG A 65 -11.28 -1.12 8.40
C ARG A 65 -10.65 -0.28 7.32
N ILE A 66 -10.11 0.86 7.73
CA ILE A 66 -9.03 1.48 7.00
C ILE A 66 -7.92 0.44 7.17
N ASP A 67 -7.96 -0.61 6.35
CA ASP A 67 -6.77 -1.38 6.09
C ASP A 67 -5.84 -0.31 5.53
N PRO A 68 -4.75 0.07 6.24
CA PRO A 68 -3.80 0.97 5.66
C PRO A 68 -3.27 0.20 4.46
N VAL A 69 -3.82 0.50 3.28
CA VAL A 69 -3.16 0.16 2.03
C VAL A 69 -1.82 0.84 2.19
N ILE A 70 -0.79 0.05 2.53
CA ILE A 70 0.60 0.50 2.64
C ILE A 70 1.03 0.78 1.19
N GLN A 71 0.44 1.79 0.56
CA GLN A 71 0.84 2.29 -0.74
C GLN A 71 2.11 3.10 -0.49
N ASN A 72 3.25 2.39 -0.54
CA ASN A 72 4.55 2.98 -0.28
C ASN A 72 5.25 3.34 -1.60
N ASN A 73 5.19 4.63 -1.95
CA ASN A 73 5.96 5.27 -3.04
C ASN A 73 7.35 5.76 -2.57
N GLY A 74 7.89 5.17 -1.52
CA GLY A 74 9.20 5.49 -0.94
C GLY A 74 10.30 4.56 -1.43
N GLY A 75 11.54 5.05 -1.39
CA GLY A 75 12.73 4.24 -1.66
C GLY A 75 13.13 3.39 -0.45
N LEU A 76 13.99 2.39 -0.68
CA LEU A 76 14.54 1.59 0.41
C LEU A 76 15.42 2.42 1.35
N ILE A 77 15.30 2.16 2.65
CA ILE A 77 16.19 2.70 3.66
C ILE A 77 17.63 2.25 3.40
N SER A 78 18.64 3.04 3.81
CA SER A 78 20.03 2.68 3.52
C SER A 78 20.45 1.42 4.25
N VAL A 79 20.31 1.41 5.58
CA VAL A 79 20.74 0.31 6.45
C VAL A 79 19.68 0.07 7.51
N VAL A 80 19.33 -1.18 7.77
CA VAL A 80 18.52 -1.62 8.92
C VAL A 80 19.48 -1.89 10.08
N LYS A 81 19.34 -1.17 11.20
CA LYS A 81 20.20 -1.34 12.39
C LYS A 81 19.69 -2.45 13.31
N GLU A 82 18.38 -2.53 13.47
CA GLU A 82 17.75 -3.46 14.39
C GLU A 82 16.40 -3.90 13.82
N ALA A 83 16.04 -5.15 14.08
CA ALA A 83 14.67 -5.63 13.91
C ALA A 83 14.36 -6.56 15.08
N ARG A 84 13.13 -6.53 15.58
CA ARG A 84 12.70 -7.35 16.72
C ARG A 84 11.22 -7.72 16.66
N PHE A 85 10.90 -8.82 17.31
CA PHE A 85 9.53 -9.26 17.56
C PHE A 85 9.01 -8.66 18.86
N GLU A 86 7.88 -7.95 18.79
CA GLU A 86 7.13 -7.48 19.96
C GLU A 86 5.80 -8.24 20.01
N ARG A 87 5.57 -9.04 21.06
CA ARG A 87 4.34 -9.84 21.19
C ARG A 87 3.15 -8.93 21.43
N ALA A 88 2.07 -9.15 20.70
CA ALA A 88 0.80 -8.43 20.83
C ALA A 88 -0.36 -9.41 20.99
N ARG A 89 -1.54 -8.93 21.39
CA ARG A 89 -2.73 -9.78 21.45
C ARG A 89 -3.13 -10.21 20.04
N GLY A 90 -3.19 -11.53 19.80
CA GLY A 90 -3.58 -12.10 18.49
C GLY A 90 -2.52 -12.02 17.40
N GLY A 91 -1.25 -11.75 17.75
CA GLY A 91 -0.16 -11.67 16.76
C GLY A 91 1.14 -11.13 17.34
N ALA A 92 1.92 -10.47 16.48
CA ALA A 92 3.13 -9.76 16.87
C ALA A 92 3.31 -8.50 16.03
N ILE A 93 3.95 -7.49 16.61
CA ILE A 93 4.42 -6.31 15.91
C ILE A 93 5.88 -6.55 15.58
N ILE A 94 6.22 -6.41 14.30
CA ILE A 94 7.61 -6.40 13.86
C ILE A 94 8.06 -4.96 13.91
N ARG A 95 8.98 -4.65 14.82
CA ARG A 95 9.58 -3.32 14.90
C ARG A 95 10.96 -3.35 14.27
N ALA A 96 11.24 -2.40 13.41
CA ALA A 96 12.53 -2.23 12.77
C ALA A 96 13.04 -0.80 12.94
N ARG A 97 14.34 -0.67 13.21
CA ARG A 97 15.06 0.60 13.24
C ARG A 97 16.00 0.65 12.06
N GLY A 98 15.88 1.69 11.25
CA GLY A 98 16.72 1.92 10.08
C GLY A 98 17.44 3.26 10.16
N VAL A 99 18.54 3.38 9.43
CA VAL A 99 19.28 4.63 9.23
C VAL A 99 19.13 5.06 7.79
N ALA A 100 18.52 6.23 7.60
CA ALA A 100 18.38 6.88 6.33
C ALA A 100 19.73 7.39 5.80
N PRO A 101 19.90 7.51 4.47
CA PRO A 101 21.14 8.03 3.90
C PRO A 101 21.37 9.50 4.25
N ARG A 102 20.29 10.30 4.38
CA ARG A 102 20.32 11.72 4.74
C ARG A 102 19.22 12.02 5.76
N GLN A 103 19.24 13.21 6.35
CA GLN A 103 18.15 13.67 7.21
C GLN A 103 16.90 14.00 6.39
N GLY A 104 15.74 14.07 7.05
CA GLY A 104 14.50 14.51 6.43
C GLY A 104 13.71 13.42 5.69
N TYR A 105 14.15 12.16 5.76
CA TYR A 105 13.32 11.03 5.31
C TYR A 105 12.08 10.91 6.21
N TYR A 106 10.93 10.66 5.61
CA TYR A 106 9.63 10.67 6.30
C TYR A 106 8.70 9.59 5.73
N ASP A 107 7.55 9.41 6.38
CA ASP A 107 6.51 8.45 5.96
C ASP A 107 7.08 7.05 5.69
N ALA A 108 7.80 6.54 6.69
CA ALA A 108 8.45 5.25 6.60
C ALA A 108 7.48 4.13 7.00
N SER A 109 7.54 3.02 6.28
CA SER A 109 6.76 1.83 6.60
C SER A 109 7.44 0.55 6.11
N LEU A 110 7.04 -0.56 6.71
CA LEU A 110 7.41 -1.89 6.27
C LEU A 110 6.40 -2.36 5.23
N TYR A 111 6.87 -2.55 4.00
CA TYR A 111 6.05 -2.96 2.88
C TYR A 111 6.28 -4.44 2.57
N SER A 112 5.22 -5.18 2.27
CA SER A 112 5.32 -6.57 1.82
C SER A 112 4.77 -6.66 0.41
N ALA A 113 5.60 -7.09 -0.56
CA ALA A 113 5.15 -7.28 -1.94
C ALA A 113 4.08 -8.38 -2.07
N THR A 114 4.17 -9.40 -1.23
CA THR A 114 3.31 -10.60 -1.25
C THR A 114 2.17 -10.56 -0.22
N ASP A 115 1.75 -9.38 0.26
CA ASP A 115 0.67 -9.25 1.27
C ASP A 115 0.87 -10.16 2.51
N LEU A 116 2.08 -10.10 3.08
CA LEU A 116 2.51 -10.88 4.24
C LEU A 116 2.40 -12.40 4.03
N GLN A 117 2.35 -12.87 2.79
CA GLN A 117 2.39 -14.29 2.47
C GLN A 117 3.85 -14.77 2.47
N PRO A 118 4.15 -15.93 3.08
CA PRO A 118 5.49 -16.50 3.03
C PRO A 118 5.87 -16.95 1.61
N ASP A 119 7.15 -16.76 1.28
CA ASP A 119 7.79 -17.25 0.06
C ASP A 119 7.93 -18.79 0.08
N GLU A 120 8.46 -19.39 -0.99
CA GLU A 120 8.67 -20.86 -1.08
C GLU A 120 9.50 -21.44 0.07
N SER A 121 10.39 -20.63 0.65
CA SER A 121 11.20 -21.00 1.82
C SER A 121 10.49 -20.78 3.18
N GLY A 122 9.23 -20.37 3.17
CA GLY A 122 8.46 -20.06 4.38
C GLY A 122 8.81 -18.71 5.03
N ASN A 123 9.45 -17.79 4.29
CA ASN A 123 9.90 -16.50 4.83
C ASN A 123 8.97 -15.38 4.39
N ILE A 124 8.59 -14.47 5.28
CA ILE A 124 7.90 -13.23 4.90
C ILE A 124 8.93 -12.13 4.67
N THR A 125 8.94 -11.54 3.48
CA THR A 125 9.84 -10.44 3.13
C THR A 125 9.17 -9.09 3.35
N LEU A 126 9.77 -8.27 4.22
CA LEU A 126 9.37 -6.90 4.55
C LEU A 126 10.44 -5.93 4.07
N GLU A 127 10.08 -5.07 3.14
CA GLU A 127 10.93 -3.99 2.65
C GLU A 127 10.78 -2.76 3.52
N PHE A 128 11.87 -2.26 4.08
CA PHE A 128 11.87 -1.01 4.82
C PHE A 128 11.99 0.15 3.84
N ARG A 129 10.87 0.83 3.62
CA ARG A 129 10.78 1.97 2.68
C ARG A 129 10.46 3.27 3.40
N ALA A 130 11.01 4.37 2.89
CA ALA A 130 10.78 5.72 3.38
C ALA A 130 10.79 6.73 2.22
N LYS A 131 10.02 7.80 2.32
CA LYS A 131 10.00 8.87 1.32
C LYS A 131 11.21 9.77 1.48
N GLU A 132 11.80 10.14 0.35
CA GLU A 132 12.95 11.04 0.29
C GLU A 132 12.50 12.51 0.43
N PRO A 133 13.23 13.35 1.17
CA PRO A 133 12.95 14.79 1.22
C PRO A 133 13.08 15.44 -0.15
N GLN A 134 12.23 16.42 -0.43
CA GLN A 134 12.25 17.17 -1.70
C GLN A 134 13.51 18.03 -1.85
N PHE A 135 14.09 18.47 -0.74
CA PHE A 135 15.28 19.32 -0.70
C PHE A 135 16.50 18.54 -0.25
N GLN A 136 17.68 18.93 -0.74
CA GLN A 136 18.92 18.34 -0.29
C GLN A 136 19.15 18.71 1.18
N THR A 137 19.26 17.70 2.03
CA THR A 137 19.48 17.88 3.47
C THR A 137 20.89 17.44 3.83
N ASN A 138 21.47 18.07 4.86
CA ASN A 138 22.79 17.74 5.36
C ASN A 138 22.85 16.29 5.89
N VAL A 139 24.04 15.69 5.78
CA VAL A 139 24.33 14.41 6.42
C VAL A 139 24.95 14.71 7.78
N LEU A 140 24.13 14.75 8.83
CA LEU A 140 24.63 14.81 10.21
C LEU A 140 24.76 13.40 10.82
N GLY A 141 25.00 13.36 12.13
CA GLY A 141 25.18 12.13 12.89
C GLY A 141 24.04 11.11 12.72
N GLU A 142 24.37 9.83 12.95
CA GLU A 142 23.44 8.70 12.72
C GLU A 142 22.10 8.88 13.43
N ARG A 143 22.09 9.36 14.68
CA ARG A 143 20.88 9.52 15.49
C ARG A 143 19.80 10.39 14.85
N THR A 144 20.17 11.40 14.06
CA THR A 144 19.18 12.27 13.39
C THR A 144 18.66 11.66 12.08
N ARG A 145 19.24 10.54 11.63
CA ARG A 145 18.84 9.77 10.45
C ARG A 145 18.16 8.46 10.82
N GLU A 146 17.99 8.18 12.11
CA GLU A 146 17.30 7.00 12.60
C GLU A 146 15.79 7.13 12.44
N ILE A 147 15.16 6.06 11.95
CA ILE A 147 13.72 5.95 11.78
C ILE A 147 13.27 4.62 12.38
N ASP A 148 12.26 4.67 13.24
CA ASP A 148 11.61 3.50 13.82
C ASP A 148 10.27 3.26 13.12
N VAL A 149 10.03 2.03 12.68
CA VAL A 149 8.78 1.61 12.03
C VAL A 149 8.28 0.30 12.64
N GLY A 150 6.96 0.09 12.55
CA GLY A 150 6.33 -1.13 13.02
C GLY A 150 5.19 -1.58 12.12
N ILE A 151 5.05 -2.89 11.93
CA ILE A 151 3.89 -3.49 11.28
C ILE A 151 3.32 -4.60 12.15
N PHE A 152 2.00 -4.64 12.27
CA PHE A 152 1.30 -5.72 12.95
C PHE A 152 1.09 -6.89 11.99
N ILE A 153 1.43 -8.09 12.44
CA ILE A 153 1.18 -9.34 11.72
C ILE A 153 0.33 -10.23 12.61
N SER A 154 -0.77 -10.74 12.05
CA SER A 154 -1.68 -11.63 12.75
C SER A 154 -1.03 -12.97 13.06
N GLU A 155 -1.50 -13.62 14.13
CA GLU A 155 -1.01 -14.94 14.54
C GLU A 155 -1.18 -16.00 13.44
N GLN A 156 -2.24 -15.93 12.64
CA GLN A 156 -2.43 -16.83 11.50
C GLN A 156 -1.29 -16.71 10.47
N LYS A 157 -0.92 -15.49 10.09
CA LYS A 157 0.17 -15.24 9.13
C LYS A 157 1.54 -15.59 9.74
N LEU A 158 1.73 -15.31 11.03
CA LEU A 158 2.95 -15.68 11.76
C LEU A 158 3.14 -17.19 11.91
N ASN A 159 2.06 -17.96 12.07
CA ASN A 159 2.14 -19.41 12.17
C ASN A 159 2.41 -20.07 10.81
N ALA A 160 2.08 -19.40 9.70
CA ALA A 160 2.42 -19.86 8.35
C ALA A 160 3.88 -19.54 7.97
N ALA A 161 4.56 -18.65 8.69
CA ALA A 161 5.91 -18.20 8.38
C ALA A 161 6.95 -18.77 9.37
N ASN A 162 8.08 -19.22 8.85
CA ASN A 162 9.22 -19.71 9.62
C ASN A 162 10.14 -18.59 10.08
N ALA A 163 10.31 -17.56 9.23
CA ALA A 163 11.11 -16.39 9.54
C ALA A 163 10.56 -15.14 8.85
N ILE A 164 10.98 -13.98 9.34
CA ILE A 164 10.64 -12.69 8.76
C ILE A 164 11.93 -11.98 8.40
N ARG A 165 12.04 -11.55 7.15
CA ARG A 165 13.19 -10.82 6.65
C ARG A 165 12.84 -9.36 6.48
N VAL A 166 13.61 -8.48 7.12
CA VAL A 166 13.54 -7.04 6.91
C VAL A 166 14.68 -6.63 5.97
N VAL A 167 14.34 -6.06 4.82
CA VAL A 167 15.29 -5.70 3.76
C VAL A 167 15.46 -4.19 3.70
N GLY A 168 16.72 -3.74 3.75
CA GLY A 168 17.15 -2.41 3.38
C GLY A 168 18.00 -2.45 2.11
N ARG A 169 18.50 -1.29 1.69
CA ARG A 169 19.27 -1.14 0.46
C ARG A 169 20.65 -1.81 0.53
N GLN A 170 21.31 -1.73 1.68
CA GLN A 170 22.67 -2.25 1.86
C GLN A 170 22.73 -3.54 2.69
N ASN A 171 21.67 -3.86 3.43
CA ASN A 171 21.64 -5.01 4.30
C ASN A 171 20.22 -5.58 4.47
N GLN A 172 20.15 -6.74 5.11
CA GLN A 172 18.91 -7.38 5.52
C GLN A 172 19.08 -7.99 6.91
N ILE A 173 18.03 -7.98 7.72
CA ILE A 173 17.98 -8.65 9.03
C ILE A 173 16.89 -9.70 8.99
N SER A 174 17.25 -10.95 9.30
CA SER A 174 16.29 -12.05 9.38
C SER A 174 15.98 -12.34 10.84
N LEU A 175 14.69 -12.34 11.18
CA LEU A 175 14.19 -12.70 12.49
C LEU A 175 13.60 -14.11 12.43
N LYS A 176 14.13 -14.99 13.26
CA LYS A 176 13.59 -16.33 13.46
C LYS A 176 12.79 -16.34 14.77
N ARG A 177 11.70 -17.10 14.78
CA ARG A 177 10.85 -17.28 15.96
C ARG A 177 11.43 -18.31 16.93
#